data_AF-A0A1Z9Y0Z3-F1
#
_entry.id   AF-A0A1Z9Y0Z3-F1
#
_cell.length_a   1.000
_cell.length_b   1.000
_cell.length_c   1.000
_cell.angle_alpha   90.00
_cell.angle_beta   90.00
_cell.angle_gamma   90.00
#
_symmetry.space_group_name_H-M   'P 1'
#
loop_
_entity.id
_entity.type
_entity.pdbx_description
1 polymer ?
#
loop_
_entity_poly.entity_id
_entity_poly.type
_entity_poly.pdbx_seq_one_letter_code
_entity_poly.pdbx_strand_id
1 'polypeptide(L)' 'MLILDAAEKDDDDNGIDDTFDSILFNKPRRGAFSNFLKLLLINGHIQKIPSSTKASKSVLRLSPDVTMAVKLIRHI' A
#
# COMPACT_ATOMS: atom_id res chain seq x y z
N MET A 1 12.93 1.85 -0.43
CA MET A 1 11.92 2.22 0.59
C MET A 1 10.65 1.42 0.31
N LEU A 2 9.99 0.88 1.33
CA LEU A 2 8.69 0.20 1.17
C LEU A 2 7.58 1.26 1.26
N ILE A 3 6.90 1.52 0.15
CA ILE A 3 5.97 2.65 -0.01
C ILE A 3 4.81 2.60 1.00
N LEU A 4 4.13 1.46 1.12
CA LEU A 4 2.96 1.34 1.98
C LEU A 4 3.29 1.44 3.47
N ASP A 5 4.45 0.94 3.88
CA ASP A 5 4.91 1.10 5.26
C ASP A 5 5.27 2.56 5.57
N ALA A 6 5.90 3.28 4.62
CA ALA A 6 6.18 4.71 4.80
C ALA A 6 4.87 5.50 4.93
N ALA A 7 3.92 5.25 4.04
CA ALA A 7 2.59 5.86 4.09
C ALA A 7 1.84 5.58 5.40
N GLU A 8 2.03 4.40 6.01
CA GLU A 8 1.43 4.07 7.30
C GLU A 8 2.12 4.81 8.46
N LYS A 9 3.44 5.00 8.40
CA LYS A 9 4.20 5.76 9.41
C LYS A 9 3.88 7.24 9.41
N ASP A 10 3.69 7.80 8.21
CA ASP A 10 3.45 9.24 8.02
C ASP A 10 1.94 9.58 8.07
N ASP A 11 1.09 8.57 8.32
CA ASP A 11 -0.38 8.65 8.27
C ASP A 11 -0.92 9.24 6.95
N ASP A 12 -0.25 8.92 5.85
CA ASP A 12 -0.62 9.40 4.52
C ASP A 12 -1.93 8.78 4.07
N ASP A 13 -2.87 9.60 3.63
CA ASP A 13 -4.16 9.19 3.08
C ASP A 13 -4.05 8.64 1.64
N ASN A 14 -3.00 7.89 1.32
CA ASN A 14 -2.67 7.44 -0.04
C ASN A 14 -3.60 6.33 -0.54
N GLY A 15 -4.29 6.60 -1.64
CA GLY A 15 -5.06 5.62 -2.39
C GLY A 15 -4.21 4.85 -3.39
N ILE A 16 -4.86 4.07 -4.25
CA ILE A 16 -4.20 3.27 -5.29
C ILE A 16 -3.39 4.15 -6.25
N ASP A 17 -3.97 5.27 -6.72
CA ASP A 17 -3.29 6.14 -7.69
C ASP A 17 -2.12 6.89 -7.05
N ASP A 18 -2.27 7.41 -5.83
CA ASP A 18 -1.18 8.05 -5.10
C ASP A 18 -0.02 7.06 -4.85
N THR A 19 -0.36 5.81 -4.48
CA THR A 19 0.63 4.73 -4.31
C THR A 19 1.34 4.42 -5.62
N PHE A 20 0.62 4.36 -6.75
CA PHE A 20 1.21 4.14 -8.07
C PHE A 20 2.16 5.29 -8.44
N ASP A 21 1.78 6.52 -8.12
CA ASP A 21 2.57 7.71 -8.46
C ASP A 21 3.82 7.87 -7.62
N SER A 22 3.86 7.29 -6.43
CA SER A 22 5.07 7.23 -5.60
C SER A 22 6.17 6.27 -6.12
N ILE A 23 5.88 5.43 -7.13
CA ILE A 23 6.88 4.51 -7.71
C ILE A 23 7.78 5.28 -8.69
N LEU A 24 8.99 5.61 -8.26
CA LEU A 24 9.93 6.44 -9.04
C LEU A 24 10.73 5.66 -10.08
N PHE A 25 11.08 4.40 -9.79
CA PHE A 25 11.96 3.58 -10.63
C PHE A 25 11.28 2.30 -11.07
N ASN A 26 11.58 1.84 -12.28
CA ASN A 26 10.98 0.64 -12.87
C ASN A 26 9.44 0.61 -12.76
N LYS A 27 8.81 1.78 -12.91
CA LYS A 27 7.36 1.96 -12.72
C LYS A 27 6.61 1.00 -13.66
N PRO A 28 5.80 0.07 -13.12
CA PRO A 28 5.11 -0.91 -13.95
C PRO A 28 4.04 -0.24 -14.81
N ARG A 29 3.59 -0.95 -15.85
CA ARG A 29 2.37 -0.55 -16.55
C ARG A 29 1.19 -0.57 -15.57
N ARG A 30 0.29 0.40 -15.69
CA ARG A 30 -0.85 0.58 -14.77
C ARG A 30 -1.71 -0.68 -14.63
N GLY A 31 -1.95 -1.40 -15.72
CA GLY A 31 -2.67 -2.67 -15.70
C GLY A 31 -1.97 -3.76 -14.88
N ALA A 32 -0.65 -3.90 -15.03
CA ALA A 32 0.14 -4.87 -14.26
C ALA A 32 0.15 -4.52 -12.76
N PHE A 33 0.30 -3.24 -12.43
CA PHE A 33 0.20 -2.75 -11.05
C PHE A 33 -1.17 -3.07 -10.43
N SER A 34 -2.25 -2.74 -11.13
CA SER A 34 -3.62 -3.01 -10.65
C SER A 34 -3.86 -4.49 -10.43
N ASN A 35 -3.41 -5.35 -11.33
CA ASN A 35 -3.53 -6.80 -11.19
C ASN A 35 -2.73 -7.32 -10.00
N PHE A 36 -1.51 -6.81 -9.80
CA PHE A 36 -0.69 -7.18 -8.64
C PHE A 36 -1.35 -6.77 -7.32
N LEU A 37 -1.89 -5.54 -7.23
CA LEU A 37 -2.63 -5.11 -6.04
C LEU A 37 -3.86 -5.99 -5.77
N LYS A 38 -4.60 -6.40 -6.80
CA LYS A 38 -5.72 -7.33 -6.63
C LYS A 38 -5.26 -8.64 -6.03
N LEU A 39 -4.15 -9.21 -6.49
CA LEU A 39 -3.59 -10.44 -5.91
C LEU A 39 -3.23 -10.26 -4.44
N LEU A 40 -2.59 -9.14 -4.08
CA LEU A 40 -2.25 -8.85 -2.68
C LEU A 40 -3.49 -8.69 -1.79
N LEU A 41 -4.55 -8.04 -2.30
CA LEU A 41 -5.82 -7.88 -1.59
C LEU A 41 -6.52 -9.23 -1.39
N ILE A 42 -6.60 -10.04 -2.44
CA ILE A 42 -7.25 -11.37 -2.39
C ILE A 42 -6.54 -12.29 -1.39
N ASN A 43 -5.21 -12.23 -1.35
CA ASN A 43 -4.40 -13.02 -0.42
C ASN A 43 -4.30 -12.40 0.98
N GLY A 44 -4.97 -11.27 1.23
CA GLY A 44 -5.03 -10.64 2.54
C GLY A 44 -3.71 -9.99 3.01
N HIS A 45 -2.77 -9.69 2.11
CA HIS A 45 -1.49 -9.05 2.46
C HIS A 45 -1.57 -7.53 2.58
N ILE A 46 -2.58 -6.94 1.92
CA ILE A 46 -2.91 -5.53 2.02
C ILE A 46 -4.41 -5.38 2.17
N GLN A 47 -4.84 -4.22 2.65
CA GLN A 47 -6.24 -3.89 2.87
C GLN A 47 -6.58 -2.50 2.34
N LYS A 48 -7.86 -2.32 2.00
CA LYS A 48 -8.44 -1.02 1.68
C LYS A 48 -9.25 -0.54 2.88
N ILE A 49 -8.91 0.62 3.40
CA ILE A 49 -9.67 1.28 4.46
C ILE A 49 -10.35 2.53 3.91
N PRO A 50 -11.51 2.96 4.44
CA PRO A 50 -12.09 4.25 4.08
C PRO A 50 -11.09 5.38 4.38
N SER A 51 -10.97 6.34 3.47
CA SER A 51 -10.20 7.55 3.70
C SER A 51 -10.83 8.39 4.80
N SER A 52 -9.99 8.99 5.64
CA SER A 52 -10.41 9.95 6.66
C SER A 52 -10.72 11.34 6.08
N THR A 53 -10.20 11.65 4.89
CA THR A 53 -10.30 12.98 4.27
C THR A 53 -11.33 13.05 3.14
N LYS A 54 -11.57 11.94 2.43
CA LYS A 54 -12.47 11.88 1.26
C LYS A 54 -13.33 10.63 1.29
N ALA A 55 -14.64 10.79 1.50
CA ALA A 55 -15.59 9.68 1.63
C ALA A 55 -15.62 8.69 0.44
N SER A 56 -15.31 9.15 -0.78
CA SER A 56 -15.25 8.31 -1.99
C SER A 56 -13.91 7.59 -2.19
N LYS A 57 -12.91 7.87 -1.36
CA LYS A 57 -11.56 7.32 -1.49
C LYS A 57 -11.36 6.16 -0.53
N SER A 58 -10.64 5.15 -0.99
CA SER A 58 -10.09 4.10 -0.14
C SER A 58 -8.58 4.21 -0.12
N VAL A 59 -8.02 4.12 1.08
CA VAL A 59 -6.60 4.17 1.38
C VAL A 59 -6.03 2.76 1.40
N LEU A 60 -4.82 2.59 0.88
CA LEU A 60 -4.15 1.30 0.84
C LEU A 60 -3.21 1.15 2.04
N ARG A 61 -3.34 0.03 2.77
CA ARG A 61 -2.52 -0.29 3.94
C ARG A 61 -2.00 -1.71 3.90
N LEU A 62 -0.89 -1.96 4.57
CA LEU A 62 -0.46 -3.32 4.86
C LEU A 62 -1.45 -3.99 5.82
N SER A 63 -1.55 -5.31 5.72
CA SER A 63 -2.26 -6.11 6.72
C SER A 63 -1.42 -6.26 7.99
N PRO A 64 -2.03 -6.46 9.17
CA PRO A 64 -1.31 -6.47 10.44
C PRO A 64 -0.15 -7.49 10.52
N ASP A 65 -0.34 -8.66 9.91
CA ASP A 65 0.66 -9.73 9.81
C ASP A 65 1.87 -9.29 8.97
N VAL A 66 1.62 -8.66 7.82
CA VAL A 66 2.65 -8.13 6.93
C VAL A 66 3.38 -6.96 7.59
N THR A 67 2.66 -6.06 8.27
CA THR A 67 3.26 -4.96 9.04
C THR A 67 4.20 -5.49 10.12
N MET A 68 3.81 -6.55 10.84
CA MET A 68 4.67 -7.19 11.84
C MET A 68 5.93 -7.79 11.19
N ALA A 69 5.77 -8.52 10.08
CA ALA A 69 6.90 -9.11 9.35
C ALA A 69 7.88 -8.05 8.84
N VAL A 70 7.38 -6.95 8.25
CA VAL A 70 8.22 -5.84 7.78
C VAL A 70 8.97 -5.17 8.92
N LYS A 71 8.35 -5.01 10.09
CA LYS A 71 9.03 -4.47 11.29
C LYS A 71 10.16 -5.38 11.76
N LEU A 72 9.93 -6.70 11.81
CA LEU A 72 10.97 -7.66 12.20
C LEU A 72 12.19 -7.62 11.27
N ILE A 73 11.97 -7.55 9.96
CA ILE A 73 13.05 -7.51 8.95
C ILE A 73 13.88 -6.22 9.07
N ARG A 74 13.30 -5.11 9.53
CA ARG A 74 14.00 -3.82 9.66
C ARG A 74 14.86 -3.68 10.91
N HIS A 75 14.71 -4.58 11.88
CA HIS A 75 15.48 -4.58 13.12
C HIS A 75 16.60 -5.64 13.12
N ILE A 76 16.86 -6.26 11.97
CA ILE A 76 18.03 -7.11 11.67
C ILE A 76 18.95 -6.30 10.77
#